data_AF-R1FVV4-F1
#
_entry.id   AF-R1FVV4-F1
#
_cell.length_a   1.000
_cell.length_b   1.000
_cell.length_c   1.000
_cell.angle_alpha   90.00
_cell.angle_beta   90.00
_cell.angle_gamma   90.00
#
_symmetry.space_group_name_H-M   'P 1'
#
loop_
_entity.id
_entity.type
_entity.pdbx_description
1 polymer ?
#
loop_
_entity_poly.entity_id
_entity_poly.type
_entity_poly.pdbx_seq_one_letter_code
_entity_poly.pdbx_strand_id
1 'polypeptide(L)' 'DAYQVLGVTRRVREGELRAAYKALAKEWHPDRHQGSGREAAERRFQEVAEAFQLLSDPEACR' A
#
# COMPACT_ATOMS: atom_id res chain seq x y z
N ASP A 1 -7.69 6.86 6.92
CA ASP A 1 -6.63 6.44 7.86
C ASP A 1 -5.62 5.62 7.07
N ALA A 2 -4.43 6.15 6.82
CA ALA A 2 -3.43 5.53 5.93
C ALA A 2 -3.10 4.08 6.32
N TYR A 3 -3.13 3.79 7.62
CA TYR A 3 -2.91 2.46 8.17
C TYR A 3 -4.04 1.49 7.79
N GLN A 4 -5.29 1.96 7.78
CA GLN A 4 -6.46 1.16 7.42
C GLN A 4 -6.50 0.83 5.92
N VAL A 5 -5.93 1.69 5.06
CA VAL A 5 -5.80 1.45 3.61
C VAL A 5 -4.76 0.36 3.32
N LEU A 6 -3.65 0.37 4.05
CA LEU A 6 -2.59 -0.65 3.97
C LEU A 6 -2.94 -1.94 4.74
N GLY A 7 -4.03 -1.96 5.51
CA GLY A 7 -4.39 -3.08 6.38
C GLY A 7 -3.42 -3.30 7.55
N VAL A 8 -2.65 -2.27 7.91
CA VAL A 8 -1.62 -2.32 8.95
C VAL A 8 -2.07 -1.58 10.21
N THR A 9 -1.40 -1.83 11.33
CA THR A 9 -1.70 -1.13 12.59
C THR A 9 -0.94 0.20 12.69
N ARG A 10 -1.42 1.14 13.50
CA ARG A 10 -0.76 2.44 13.76
C ARG A 10 0.66 2.34 14.37
N ARG A 11 1.08 1.14 14.77
CA ARG A 11 2.42 0.81 15.29
C ARG A 11 3.26 0.00 14.28
N VAL A 12 2.85 -0.04 13.02
CA VAL A 12 3.58 -0.75 11.96
C VAL A 12 5.01 -0.21 11.86
N ARG A 13 5.98 -1.12 11.83
CA ARG A 13 7.39 -0.78 11.59
C ARG A 13 7.63 -0.70 10.09
N GLU A 14 8.64 0.04 9.64
CA GLU A 14 9.01 0.10 8.21
C GLU A 14 9.17 -1.28 7.56
N GLY A 15 9.68 -2.27 8.30
CA GLY A 15 9.80 -3.64 7.82
C GLY A 15 8.44 -4.31 7.52
N GLU A 16 7.45 -4.11 8.41
CA GLU A 16 6.08 -4.59 8.22
C GLU A 16 5.35 -3.79 7.13
N LEU A 17 5.60 -2.48 7.05
CA LEU A 17 5.05 -1.59 6.04
C LEU A 17 5.51 -2.01 4.63
N ARG A 18 6.81 -2.32 4.46
CA ARG A 18 7.37 -2.86 3.21
C ARG A 18 6.84 -4.26 2.90
N ALA A 19 6.62 -5.09 3.91
CA ALA A 19 6.04 -6.43 3.72
C ALA A 19 4.59 -6.36 3.26
N ALA A 20 3.77 -5.52 3.88
CA ALA A 20 2.38 -5.26 3.50
C ALA A 20 2.29 -4.69 2.08
N TYR A 21 3.14 -3.71 1.74
CA TYR A 21 3.24 -3.16 0.38
C TYR A 21 3.56 -4.25 -0.64
N LYS A 22 4.53 -5.14 -0.37
CA LYS A 22 4.85 -6.27 -1.26
C LYS A 22 3.69 -7.27 -1.41
N ALA A 23 2.93 -7.52 -0.34
CA ALA A 23 1.76 -8.40 -0.40
C ALA A 23 0.66 -7.78 -1.27
N LEU A 24 0.34 -6.51 -1.03
CA LEU A 24 -0.66 -5.74 -1.80
C LEU A 24 -0.24 -5.57 -3.26
N ALA A 25 1.04 -5.35 -3.55
CA ALA A 25 1.57 -5.28 -4.92
C ALA A 25 1.37 -6.58 -5.71
N LYS A 26 1.48 -7.73 -5.04
CA LYS A 26 1.20 -9.04 -5.65
C LYS A 26 -0.31 -9.29 -5.80
N GLU A 27 -1.10 -8.80 -4.86
CA GLU A 27 -2.55 -8.97 -4.85
C GLU A 27 -3.26 -8.11 -5.90
N TRP A 28 -2.79 -6.87 -6.07
CA TRP A 28 -3.25 -5.91 -7.08
C TRP A 28 -2.39 -5.94 -8.36
N HIS A 29 -1.60 -6.98 -8.57
CA HIS A 29 -0.78 -7.08 -9.78
C HIS A 29 -1.66 -7.22 -11.03
N PRO A 30 -1.42 -6.45 -12.11
CA PRO A 30 -2.24 -6.48 -13.33
C PRO A 30 -2.23 -7.85 -14.04
N ASP A 31 -1.24 -8.69 -13.76
CA ASP A 31 -1.21 -10.09 -14.23
C ASP A 31 -2.38 -10.92 -13.66
N ARG A 32 -2.80 -10.63 -12.42
CA ARG A 32 -3.95 -11.28 -11.77
C ARG A 32 -5.27 -10.58 -12.09
N HIS A 33 -5.24 -9.31 -12.48
CA HIS A 33 -6.42 -8.49 -12.78
C HIS A 33 -6.40 -8.07 -14.26
N GLN A 34 -6.85 -8.96 -15.13
CA GLN A 34 -6.96 -8.71 -16.57
C GLN A 34 -8.31 -8.04 -16.91
N GLY A 35 -8.30 -7.13 -17.90
CA GLY A 35 -9.49 -6.39 -18.33
C GLY A 35 -9.86 -5.24 -17.38
N SER A 36 -11.16 -5.06 -17.10
CA SER A 36 -11.70 -3.95 -16.31
C SER A 36 -11.23 -3.89 -14.85
N GLY A 37 -10.64 -4.96 -14.32
CA GLY A 37 -10.08 -5.00 -12.97
C GLY A 37 -8.74 -4.29 -12.82
N ARG A 38 -8.03 -4.01 -13.92
CA ARG A 38 -6.71 -3.36 -13.90
C ARG A 38 -6.77 -1.94 -13.35
N GLU A 39 -7.76 -1.15 -13.76
CA GLU A 39 -7.91 0.23 -13.33
C GLU A 39 -8.23 0.32 -11.83
N ALA A 40 -9.07 -0.61 -11.33
CA ALA A 40 -9.35 -0.73 -9.91
C ALA A 40 -8.10 -1.14 -9.11
N ALA A 41 -7.31 -2.07 -9.64
CA ALA A 41 -6.07 -2.51 -9.03
C ALA A 41 -5.01 -1.40 -9.00
N GLU A 42 -4.90 -0.62 -10.07
CA GLU A 42 -3.98 0.53 -10.17
C GLU A 42 -4.37 1.64 -9.19
N ARG A 43 -5.67 1.96 -9.07
CA ARG A 43 -6.16 2.91 -8.04
C ARG A 43 -5.82 2.46 -6.63
N ARG A 44 -6.09 1.20 -6.29
CA ARG A 44 -5.78 0.65 -4.97
C ARG A 44 -4.28 0.67 -4.70
N PHE A 45 -3.48 0.33 -5.71
CA PHE A 45 -2.03 0.39 -5.61
C PHE A 45 -1.52 1.81 -5.39
N GLN A 46 -2.08 2.80 -6.08
CA GLN A 46 -1.75 4.22 -5.90
C GLN A 46 -2.07 4.69 -4.46
N GLU A 47 -3.26 4.39 -3.93
CA GLU A 47 -3.64 4.72 -2.55
C GLU A 47 -2.68 4.09 -1.53
N VAL A 48 -2.30 2.83 -1.76
CA VAL A 48 -1.36 2.09 -0.89
C VAL A 48 0.05 2.67 -0.98
N ALA A 49 0.51 3.06 -2.16
CA ALA A 49 1.82 3.67 -2.37
C ALA A 49 1.90 5.05 -1.72
N GLU A 50 0.86 5.87 -1.85
CA GLU A 50 0.78 7.20 -1.24
C GLU A 50 0.78 7.11 0.29
N ALA A 51 -0.02 6.18 0.84
CA ALA A 51 -0.03 5.88 2.28
C ALA A 51 1.32 5.33 2.76
N PHE A 52 1.97 4.47 1.98
CA PHE A 52 3.31 3.96 2.28
C PHE A 52 4.32 5.09 2.31
N GLN A 53 4.28 6.00 1.34
CA GLN A 53 5.21 7.12 1.24
C GLN A 53 5.02 8.07 2.43
N LEU A 54 3.78 8.34 2.83
CA LEU A 54 3.46 9.18 3.99
C LEU A 54 3.91 8.57 5.32
N LEU A 55 3.85 7.23 5.44
CA LEU A 55 4.21 6.48 6.65
C LEU A 55 5.69 6.08 6.72
N SER A 56 6.31 5.91 5.56
CA SER A 56 7.73 5.57 5.43
C SER A 56 8.62 6.81 5.51
N ASP A 57 8.05 8.01 5.42
CA ASP A 57 8.80 9.25 5.57
C ASP A 57 9.11 9.52 7.05
N PRO A 58 10.39 9.50 7.45
CA PRO A 58 10.79 9.71 8.83
C PRO A 58 10.62 11.18 9.28
N GLU A 59 10.37 12.14 8.37
CA GLU A 59 10.20 13.56 8.70
C GLU A 59 8.76 13.91 9.12
N ALA A 60 7.78 13.04 8.90
CA ALA A 60 6.43 13.20 9.45
C ALA A 60 6.38 13.07 10.99
N CYS A 61 7.48 12.64 11.62
CA CYS A 61 7.68 12.65 13.06
C CYS A 61 8.42 13.93 13.50
N ARG A 62 7.85 15.10 13.21
CA ARG A 62 8.23 16.37 13.86
C ARG A 62 7.04 17.03 14.53
#